data_AF-A0A7J6VGM4-F1
#
_entry.id   AF-A0A7J6VGM4-F1
#
_cell.length_a   1.000
_cell.length_b   1.000
_cell.length_c   1.000
_cell.angle_alpha   90.00
_cell.angle_beta   90.00
_cell.angle_gamma   90.00
#
_symmetry.space_group_name_H-M   'P 1'
#
loop_
_entity.id
_entity.type
_entity.pdbx_description
1 polymer ?
#
loop_
_entity_poly.entity_id
_entity_poly.type
_entity_poly.pdbx_seq_one_letter_code
_entity_poly.pdbx_strand_id
1 'polypeptide(L)' 'MVEKGSVCVTGGGGYQASWLVKLLLSKGYMVHATVRDPDDVKNAHLKTLENAAENLQLFKAELLDYDSLFAAIKGCVGV' A
#
# COMPACT_ATOMS: atom_id res chain seq x y z
N MET A 1 0.70 20.65 -13.05
CA MET A 1 1.18 19.82 -11.92
C MET A 1 1.04 18.38 -12.37
N VAL A 2 2.10 17.57 -12.32
CA VAL A 2 2.00 16.15 -12.71
C VAL A 2 1.15 15.44 -11.65
N GLU A 3 0.04 14.85 -12.06
CA GLU A 3 -0.80 14.05 -11.19
C GLU A 3 0.01 12.84 -10.69
N LYS A 4 0.12 12.70 -9.37
CA LYS A 4 0.84 11.59 -8.74
C LYS A 4 -0.04 10.35 -8.86
N GLY A 5 0.35 9.40 -9.73
CA GLY A 5 -0.41 8.15 -9.92
C GLY A 5 -0.37 7.22 -8.72
N SER A 6 -1.14 6.13 -8.76
CA SER A 6 -1.14 5.11 -7.71
C SER A 6 0.09 4.20 -7.79
N VAL A 7 0.66 3.79 -6.66
CA VAL A 7 1.77 2.81 -6.61
C VAL A 7 1.41 1.66 -5.69
N CYS A 8 1.79 0.44 -6.08
CA CYS A 8 1.61 -0.73 -5.25
C CYS A 8 2.88 -0.97 -4.42
N VAL A 9 2.74 -1.38 -3.17
CA VAL A 9 3.85 -1.84 -2.32
C VAL A 9 3.48 -3.21 -1.80
N THR A 10 4.15 -4.24 -2.31
CA THR A 10 3.93 -5.61 -1.84
C THR A 10 4.51 -5.81 -0.45
N GLY A 11 3.77 -6.45 0.46
CA GLY A 11 4.23 -6.67 1.83
C GLY A 11 4.34 -5.38 2.66
N GLY A 12 3.43 -4.43 2.44
CA GLY A 12 3.45 -3.07 2.98
C GLY A 12 3.62 -2.96 4.51
N GLY A 13 3.14 -3.95 5.27
CA GLY A 13 3.29 -4.01 6.73
C GLY A 13 4.67 -4.46 7.23
N GLY A 14 5.62 -4.75 6.33
CA GLY A 14 6.98 -5.13 6.68
C GLY A 14 7.84 -3.95 7.15
N TYR A 15 8.97 -4.25 7.78
CA TYR A 15 9.86 -3.24 8.34
C TYR A 15 10.29 -2.19 7.31
N GLN A 16 10.88 -2.61 6.18
CA GLN A 16 11.30 -1.69 5.12
C GLN A 16 10.12 -1.08 4.34
N ALA A 17 9.11 -1.90 4.08
CA ALA A 17 7.96 -1.50 3.27
C ALA A 17 7.13 -0.40 3.94
N SER A 18 6.96 -0.44 5.26
CA SER A 18 6.23 0.59 6.01
C SER A 18 6.89 1.98 5.92
N TRP A 19 8.21 2.05 5.89
CA TRP A 19 8.95 3.30 5.65
C TRP A 19 8.78 3.81 4.21
N LEU A 20 8.78 2.90 3.23
CA LEU A 20 8.49 3.24 1.84
C LEU A 20 7.07 3.78 1.68
N VAL A 21 6.07 3.11 2.27
CA VAL A 21 4.67 3.57 2.30
C VAL A 21 4.60 4.99 2.89
N LYS A 22 5.21 5.22 4.05
CA LYS A 22 5.28 6.55 4.68
C LYS A 22 5.88 7.61 3.74
N LEU A 23 7.00 7.28 3.09
CA LEU A 23 7.66 8.20 2.16
C LEU A 23 6.75 8.52 0.96
N LEU A 24 6.11 7.52 0.36
CA LEU A 24 5.23 7.71 -0.80
C LEU A 24 4.01 8.56 -0.45
N LEU A 25 3.38 8.31 0.70
CA LEU A 25 2.29 9.13 1.22
C LEU A 25 2.73 10.59 1.46
N SER A 26 3.93 10.80 2.00
CA SER A 26 4.48 12.16 2.20
C SER A 26 4.76 12.91 0.88
N LYS A 27 4.90 12.17 -0.23
CA LYS A 27 5.11 12.71 -1.57
C LYS A 27 3.81 12.87 -2.37
N GLY A 28 2.66 12.59 -1.75
CA GLY A 28 1.34 12.74 -2.35
C GLY A 28 0.95 11.62 -3.31
N TYR A 29 1.55 10.43 -3.20
CA TYR A 29 1.11 9.26 -3.97
C TYR A 29 -0.09 8.59 -3.31
N MET A 30 -1.01 8.06 -4.11
CA MET A 30 -1.93 7.00 -3.68
C MET A 30 -1.15 5.69 -3.56
N VAL A 31 -1.28 5.01 -2.42
CA VAL A 31 -0.51 3.79 -2.13
C VAL A 31 -1.47 2.63 -1.93
N HIS A 32 -1.31 1.60 -2.76
CA HIS A 32 -1.91 0.28 -2.55
C HIS A 32 -0.90 -0.58 -1.79
N ALA A 33 -1.11 -0.88 -0.52
CA ALA A 33 -0.21 -1.71 0.26
C ALA A 33 -0.79 -3.13 0.40
N THR A 34 -0.04 -4.15 -0.02
CA THR A 34 -0.49 -5.53 0.16
C THR A 34 -0.11 -6.08 1.53
N VAL A 35 -1.06 -6.76 2.17
CA VAL A 35 -0.89 -7.47 3.44
C VAL A 35 -1.68 -8.76 3.39
N ARG A 36 -1.31 -9.76 4.20
CA ARG A 36 -2.05 -11.03 4.26
C ARG A 36 -3.44 -10.89 4.89
N ASP A 37 -3.54 -9.99 5.85
CA ASP A 37 -4.76 -9.68 6.58
C ASP A 37 -4.81 -8.18 6.92
N PRO A 38 -5.68 -7.39 6.26
CA PRO A 38 -5.84 -5.95 6.54
C PRO A 38 -6.32 -5.60 7.95
N ASP A 39 -6.91 -6.56 8.66
CA ASP A 39 -7.46 -6.37 10.00
C ASP A 39 -6.51 -6.83 11.12
N ASP A 40 -5.38 -7.44 10.75
CA ASP A 40 -4.33 -7.81 11.70
C ASP A 40 -3.74 -6.57 12.39
N VAL A 41 -3.73 -6.59 13.72
CA VAL A 41 -3.23 -5.51 14.58
C VAL A 41 -1.79 -5.12 14.23
N LYS A 42 -0.99 -6.04 13.71
CA LYS A 42 0.38 -5.71 13.27
C LYS A 42 0.41 -4.63 12.19
N ASN A 43 -0.64 -4.47 11.39
CA ASN A 43 -0.74 -3.48 10.32
C ASN A 43 -1.32 -2.14 10.78
N ALA A 44 -1.73 -2.02 12.06
CA ALA A 44 -2.34 -0.80 12.59
C ALA A 44 -1.46 0.45 12.42
N HIS A 45 -0.14 0.28 12.52
CA HIS A 45 0.83 1.36 12.33
C HIS A 45 0.72 2.05 10.95
N LEU A 46 0.35 1.32 9.89
CA LEU A 46 0.17 1.90 8.56
C LEU A 46 -1.00 2.88 8.50
N LYS A 47 -2.09 2.59 9.21
CA LYS A 47 -3.29 3.44 9.28
C LYS A 47 -3.04 4.73 10.09
N THR A 48 -1.98 4.77 10.89
CA THR A 48 -1.58 5.95 11.68
C THR A 48 -0.60 6.88 10.96
N LEU A 49 -0.18 6.55 9.74
CA LEU A 49 0.71 7.41 8.96
C LEU A 49 -0.02 8.66 8.48
N GLU A 50 0.72 9.75 8.36
CA GLU A 50 0.20 11.00 7.77
C GLU A 50 -0.32 10.74 6.35
N ASN A 51 -1.49 11.29 6.03
CA ASN A 51 -2.23 11.11 4.78
C ASN A 51 -2.71 9.68 4.48
N ALA A 52 -2.56 8.72 5.41
CA ALA A 52 -3.01 7.35 5.17
C ALA A 52 -4.53 7.23 5.00
N ALA A 53 -5.32 8.01 5.76
CA ALA A 53 -6.78 7.94 5.68
C ALA A 53 -7.33 8.30 4.28
N GLU A 54 -6.61 9.12 3.53
CA GLU A 54 -7.01 9.58 2.20
C GLU A 54 -6.31 8.80 1.09
N ASN A 55 -5.04 8.45 1.28
CA ASN A 55 -4.16 7.99 0.21
C ASN A 55 -3.62 6.57 0.40
N LEU A 56 -3.96 5.86 1.49
CA LEU A 56 -3.55 4.46 1.70
C LEU A 56 -4.74 3.52 1.59
N GLN A 57 -4.61 2.51 0.73
CA GLN A 57 -5.54 1.38 0.68
C GLN A 57 -4.79 0.08 0.98
N LEU A 58 -5.27 -0.67 1.97
CA LEU A 58 -4.74 -2.00 2.28
C LEU A 58 -5.47 -3.04 1.44
N PHE A 59 -4.70 -3.84 0.71
CA PHE A 59 -5.21 -4.96 -0.06
C PHE A 59 -4.82 -6.26 0.60
N LYS A 60 -5.81 -7.15 0.80
CA LYS A 60 -5.53 -8.54 1.11
C LYS A 60 -4.92 -9.20 -0.12
N ALA A 61 -3.66 -9.64 -0.03
CA ALA A 61 -3.04 -10.38 -1.12
C ALA A 61 -2.03 -11.41 -0.63
N GLU A 62 -1.88 -12.47 -1.40
CA GLU A 62 -0.83 -13.47 -1.24
C GLU A 62 0.00 -13.61 -2.51
N LEU A 63 1.32 -13.82 -2.34
CA LEU A 63 2.27 -13.80 -3.45
C LEU A 63 2.01 -14.88 -4.51
N LEU A 64 1.38 -15.99 -4.11
CA LEU A 64 1.07 -17.11 -4.99
C LEU A 64 -0.38 -17.09 -5.48
N ASP A 65 -1.14 -16.05 -5.15
CA ASP A 65 -2.51 -15.82 -5.60
C ASP A 65 -2.53 -14.65 -6.60
N TYR A 66 -2.60 -15.01 -7.88
CA TYR A 66 -2.59 -14.06 -8.99
C TYR A 66 -3.72 -13.03 -8.92
N ASP A 67 -4.95 -13.47 -8.61
CA ASP A 67 -6.11 -12.58 -8.62
C ASP A 67 -6.01 -11.56 -7.49
N SER A 68 -5.48 -11.98 -6.34
CA SER A 68 -5.24 -11.07 -5.21
C SER A 68 -4.19 -9.99 -5.54
N LEU A 69 -3.10 -10.36 -6.22
CA LEU A 69 -2.07 -9.43 -6.67
C LEU A 69 -2.59 -8.52 -7.78
N PHE A 70 -3.32 -9.07 -8.75
CA PHE A 70 -3.91 -8.33 -9.85
C PHE A 70 -4.85 -7.24 -9.31
N ALA A 71 -5.71 -7.58 -8.35
CA ALA A 71 -6.61 -6.62 -7.71
C ALA A 71 -5.85 -5.48 -7.01
N ALA A 72 -4.73 -5.78 -6.35
CA ALA A 72 -3.91 -4.78 -5.66
C ALA A 72 -3.08 -3.90 -6.62
N ILE A 73 -2.62 -4.44 -7.75
CA ILE A 73 -1.74 -3.75 -8.71
C ILE A 73 -2.55 -2.95 -9.75
N LYS A 74 -3.80 -3.33 -10.02
CA LYS A 74 -4.62 -2.70 -11.04
C LYS A 74 -4.73 -1.19 -10.82
N GLY A 75 -4.36 -0.42 -11.85
CA GLY A 75 -4.38 1.05 -11.83
C GLY A 75 -3.13 1.68 -11.23
N CYS A 76 -2.17 0.89 -10.74
CA CYS A 76 -0.88 1.41 -10.29
C CYS A 76 0.05 1.68 -11.48
N VAL A 77 0.78 2.80 -11.41
CA VAL A 77 1.83 3.19 -12.37
C VAL A 77 3.19 2.56 -12.04
N GLY A 78 3.32 1.94 -10.86
CA GLY A 78 4.51 1.24 -10.41
C GLY A 78 4.21 0.27 -9.26
N VAL A 79 5.09 -0.70 -9.07
CA VAL A 79 5.06 -1.72 -8.01
C VAL A 79 6.44 -1.79 -7.36
#